data_AF-A0A3Q1F9V6-F1
#
_entry.id   AF-A0A3Q1F9V6-F1
#
_cell.length_a   1.000
_cell.length_b   1.000
_cell.length_c   1.000
_cell.angle_alpha   90.00
_cell.angle_beta   90.00
_cell.angle_gamma   90.00
#
_symmetry.space_group_name_H-M   'P 1'
#
loop_
_entity.id
_entity.type
_entity.pdbx_description
1 polymer ?
#
loop_
_entity_poly.entity_id
_entity_poly.type
_entity_poly.pdbx_seq_one_letter_code
_entity_poly.pdbx_strand_id
1 'polypeptide(L)'
;MDTFLKSSRSAAKTGFRNNLRVHVVLGSESCDLDSAVSSLAMAYFLSRTSSGRLGAPLVVPVLNIPRSQFYLRADVLLLFREAGIATETLVFRDDVDLARLYANRRLALTLVDHNILPSADSDLEGAVVEVIDHHQPERTASFSCPVNVEMVASCATLVTERILSRPLEILDKQLALLLYGAMVVDSVNLSRLVGKVTVKDSQIVHMLQTQFPDLPSSGALHSSLHKAKFNLSGLETNHILLRNMKTVARGDLRAAVSVVYMSLESFLLTKNLQQHLFDFCHSHGLDAVVAMTISFSDQSYRLVRQLVIYSPDPVLRQEISHALQNTQSPALCLSSVSSPYKDVLAYHQDNTLASRSKLLPVLAHFLSRWCRGNGEDEQLDQSADGLSHVYASSALHHRLGPEDNGTGPPPPPMNSLVDGSPLDGDFNQEALMEKFRRMEGVEEQQHGGNID
;
A
#
# COMPACT_ATOMS: atom_id res chain seq x y z
N MET A 1 22.49 13.45 -6.88
CA MET A 1 22.08 12.34 -5.98
C MET A 1 23.22 11.34 -5.67
N ASP A 2 23.79 10.68 -6.67
CA ASP A 2 24.58 9.43 -6.62
C ASP A 2 25.46 9.13 -5.39
N THR A 3 26.37 10.04 -5.02
CA THR A 3 27.35 9.79 -3.94
C THR A 3 26.67 9.48 -2.62
N PHE A 4 25.53 10.12 -2.34
CA PHE A 4 24.72 9.87 -1.15
C PHE A 4 24.12 8.46 -1.13
N LEU A 5 23.61 7.97 -2.27
CA LEU A 5 23.08 6.60 -2.39
C LEU A 5 24.20 5.56 -2.27
N LYS A 6 25.33 5.78 -2.94
CA LYS A 6 26.52 4.92 -2.83
C LYS A 6 27.03 4.81 -1.38
N SER A 7 27.06 5.92 -0.64
CA SER A 7 27.38 5.93 0.80
C SER A 7 26.32 5.20 1.64
N SER A 8 25.03 5.45 1.39
CA SER A 8 23.91 4.79 2.06
C SER A 8 23.95 3.27 1.90
N ARG A 9 24.19 2.79 0.68
CA ARG A 9 24.36 1.37 0.36
C ARG A 9 25.54 0.75 1.09
N SER A 10 26.68 1.44 1.13
CA SER A 10 27.88 0.97 1.82
C SER A 10 27.63 0.81 3.33
N ALA A 11 26.97 1.79 3.95
CA ALA A 11 26.61 1.72 5.35
C ALA A 11 25.63 0.56 5.65
N ALA A 12 24.60 0.38 4.81
CA ALA A 12 23.66 -0.75 4.93
C ALA A 12 24.38 -2.11 4.84
N LYS A 13 25.26 -2.29 3.85
CA LYS A 13 26.08 -3.51 3.70
C LYS A 13 26.97 -3.83 4.91
N THR A 14 27.32 -2.84 5.73
CA THR A 14 28.09 -3.05 6.98
C THR A 14 27.21 -3.21 8.23
N GLY A 15 25.88 -3.19 8.10
CA GLY A 15 24.95 -3.17 9.24
C GLY A 15 25.05 -1.89 10.07
N PHE A 16 25.44 -0.77 9.41
CA PHE A 16 25.64 0.54 10.04
C PHE A 16 26.61 0.55 11.24
N ARG A 17 27.56 -0.40 11.31
CA ARG A 17 28.43 -0.61 12.50
C ARG A 17 29.15 0.66 12.99
N ASN A 18 29.48 1.56 12.07
CA ASN A 18 30.26 2.78 12.36
C ASN A 18 29.37 4.01 12.67
N ASN A 19 28.05 3.87 12.72
CA ASN A 19 27.11 4.99 12.83
C ASN A 19 26.39 5.01 14.19
N LEU A 20 26.66 6.01 15.03
CA LEU A 20 26.03 6.11 16.35
C LEU A 20 24.50 6.28 16.26
N ARG A 21 24.00 6.99 15.24
CA ARG A 21 22.57 7.12 14.93
C ARG A 21 22.34 6.95 13.43
N VAL A 22 21.20 6.36 13.07
CA VAL A 22 20.74 6.16 11.70
C VAL A 22 19.32 6.70 11.59
N HIS A 23 19.10 7.61 10.65
CA HIS A 23 17.80 8.21 10.36
C HIS A 23 17.33 7.65 9.02
N VAL A 24 16.39 6.72 9.06
CA VAL A 24 15.80 6.15 7.84
C VAL A 24 14.62 7.03 7.40
N VAL A 25 14.57 7.34 6.12
CA VAL A 25 13.35 7.82 5.47
C VAL A 25 12.70 6.63 4.78
N LEU A 26 11.44 6.35 5.12
CA LEU A 26 10.71 5.16 4.70
C LEU A 26 9.46 5.56 3.94
N GLY A 27 9.25 4.97 2.75
CA GLY A 27 8.01 5.05 1.99
C GLY A 27 7.02 3.96 2.39
N SER A 28 5.81 3.98 1.80
CA SER A 28 4.81 2.96 2.07
C SER A 28 5.20 1.58 1.52
N GLU A 29 4.56 0.52 2.01
CA GLU A 29 4.80 -0.87 1.59
C GLU A 29 4.45 -1.18 0.12
N SER A 30 3.76 -0.27 -0.59
CA SER A 30 3.59 -0.41 -2.05
C SER A 30 4.93 -0.33 -2.77
N CYS A 31 5.79 0.59 -2.32
CA CYS A 31 6.93 1.13 -3.04
C CYS A 31 6.57 1.49 -4.50
N ASP A 32 5.44 2.17 -4.69
CA ASP A 32 5.13 2.85 -5.94
C ASP A 32 6.00 4.11 -6.14
N LEU A 33 5.69 4.87 -7.19
CA LEU A 33 6.53 5.96 -7.67
C LEU A 33 6.70 7.09 -6.67
N ASP A 34 5.64 7.50 -5.97
CA ASP A 34 5.73 8.59 -4.99
C ASP A 34 6.48 8.12 -3.74
N SER A 35 6.02 7.04 -3.10
CA SER A 35 6.73 6.39 -1.99
C SER A 35 8.23 6.23 -2.23
N ALA A 36 8.64 5.83 -3.45
CA ALA A 36 10.04 5.69 -3.82
C ALA A 36 10.76 7.04 -4.02
N VAL A 37 10.17 7.96 -4.80
CA VAL A 37 10.76 9.29 -5.10
C VAL A 37 10.85 10.15 -3.85
N SER A 38 9.76 10.29 -3.10
CA SER A 38 9.68 11.05 -1.85
C SER A 38 10.71 10.56 -0.83
N SER A 39 10.92 9.24 -0.73
CA SER A 39 11.94 8.66 0.15
C SER A 39 13.36 9.11 -0.22
N LEU A 40 13.73 8.99 -1.50
CA LEU A 40 15.05 9.40 -2.00
C LEU A 40 15.28 10.91 -1.86
N ALA A 41 14.28 11.71 -2.23
CA ALA A 41 14.35 13.18 -2.21
C ALA A 41 14.46 13.73 -0.79
N MET A 42 13.59 13.29 0.13
CA MET A 42 13.58 13.77 1.51
C MET A 42 14.83 13.29 2.27
N ALA A 43 15.30 12.06 2.04
CA ALA A 43 16.56 11.57 2.64
C ALA A 43 17.78 12.37 2.18
N TYR A 44 17.85 12.71 0.88
CA TYR A 44 18.92 13.54 0.34
C TYR A 44 18.89 14.95 0.95
N PHE A 45 17.72 15.58 1.02
CA PHE A 45 17.52 16.87 1.69
C PHE A 45 17.94 16.87 3.17
N LEU A 46 17.49 15.88 3.94
CA LEU A 46 17.86 15.71 5.34
C LEU A 46 19.38 15.48 5.51
N SER A 47 20.01 14.71 4.63
CA SER A 47 21.46 14.50 4.65
C SER A 47 22.25 15.79 4.40
N ARG A 48 21.80 16.61 3.44
CA ARG A 48 22.46 17.86 3.04
C ARG A 48 22.25 18.98 4.07
N THR A 49 21.08 19.05 4.70
CA THR A 49 20.79 20.02 5.77
C THR A 49 21.39 19.65 7.14
N SER A 50 21.70 18.37 7.37
CA SER A 50 22.36 17.86 8.59
C SER A 50 23.89 17.77 8.47
N SER A 51 24.43 17.86 7.25
CA SER A 51 25.87 17.79 6.98
C SER A 51 26.68 18.81 7.80
N GLY A 52 27.84 18.39 8.28
CA GLY A 52 28.76 19.23 9.07
C GLY A 52 28.41 19.42 10.55
N ARG A 53 27.23 18.98 11.02
CA ARG A 53 26.86 19.04 12.44
C ARG A 53 27.52 17.88 13.21
N LEU A 54 28.20 18.19 14.32
CA LEU A 54 28.77 17.18 15.20
C LEU A 54 27.65 16.27 15.76
N GLY A 55 27.79 14.94 15.60
CA GLY A 55 26.78 13.98 16.05
C GLY A 55 25.54 13.86 15.16
N ALA A 56 25.56 14.41 13.93
CA ALA A 56 24.49 14.17 12.95
C ALA A 56 24.25 12.67 12.71
N PRO A 57 22.99 12.21 12.56
CA PRO A 57 22.71 10.84 12.18
C PRO A 57 23.13 10.59 10.72
N LEU A 58 23.45 9.35 10.39
CA LEU A 58 23.50 8.94 8.99
C LEU A 58 22.06 8.87 8.46
N VAL A 59 21.71 9.73 7.51
CA VAL A 59 20.41 9.68 6.82
C VAL A 59 20.46 8.66 5.69
N VAL A 60 19.41 7.84 5.54
CA VAL A 60 19.33 6.72 4.58
C VAL A 60 17.92 6.64 3.99
N PRO A 61 17.72 6.68 2.66
CA PRO A 61 16.44 6.32 2.05
C PRO A 61 16.29 4.80 2.02
N VAL A 62 15.13 4.27 2.42
CA VAL A 62 14.80 2.84 2.33
C VAL A 62 13.54 2.65 1.52
N LEU A 63 13.66 1.90 0.41
CA LEU A 63 12.52 1.42 -0.36
C LEU A 63 11.89 0.26 0.41
N ASN A 64 10.62 0.41 0.84
CA ASN A 64 9.99 -0.44 1.85
C ASN A 64 9.45 -1.78 1.30
N ILE A 65 10.24 -2.42 0.43
CA ILE A 65 10.00 -3.74 -0.16
C ILE A 65 11.31 -4.53 -0.16
N PRO A 66 11.28 -5.88 -0.28
CA PRO A 66 12.49 -6.66 -0.52
C PRO A 66 13.12 -6.29 -1.88
N ARG A 67 14.45 -6.21 -1.95
CA ARG A 67 15.22 -5.96 -3.18
C ARG A 67 14.83 -6.91 -4.30
N SER A 68 14.55 -8.17 -3.96
CA SER A 68 14.12 -9.20 -4.91
C SER A 68 12.86 -8.82 -5.68
N GLN A 69 11.96 -7.98 -5.12
CA GLN A 69 10.71 -7.61 -5.76
C GLN A 69 10.75 -6.28 -6.55
N PHE A 70 11.90 -5.60 -6.62
CA PHE A 70 11.97 -4.26 -7.22
C PHE A 70 11.65 -4.26 -8.73
N TYR A 71 11.90 -5.36 -9.44
CA TYR A 71 11.59 -5.45 -10.88
C TYR A 71 10.08 -5.38 -11.20
N LEU A 72 9.20 -5.58 -10.21
CA LEU A 72 7.75 -5.43 -10.36
C LEU A 72 7.32 -3.95 -10.44
N ARG A 73 8.21 -3.02 -10.05
CA ARG A 73 7.99 -1.56 -10.01
C ARG A 73 8.58 -0.93 -11.29
N ALA A 74 8.06 -1.36 -12.44
CA ALA A 74 8.63 -1.05 -13.76
C ALA A 74 8.59 0.46 -14.12
N ASP A 75 7.61 1.20 -13.60
CA ASP A 75 7.51 2.66 -13.64
C ASP A 75 8.62 3.34 -12.83
N VAL A 76 8.87 2.87 -11.61
CA VAL A 76 9.97 3.35 -10.76
C VAL A 76 11.33 3.05 -11.41
N LEU A 77 11.50 1.86 -11.96
CA LEU A 77 12.69 1.48 -12.74
C LEU A 77 12.92 2.36 -13.98
N LEU A 78 11.85 2.74 -14.68
CA LEU A 78 11.94 3.60 -15.86
C LEU A 78 12.37 5.01 -15.46
N LEU A 79 11.69 5.65 -14.50
CA LEU A 79 12.07 7.00 -14.04
C LEU A 79 13.48 7.03 -13.43
N PHE A 80 13.85 6.00 -12.66
CA PHE A 80 15.18 5.92 -12.08
C PHE A 80 16.25 5.74 -13.15
N ARG A 81 15.99 4.98 -14.23
CA ARG A 81 16.89 4.90 -15.38
C ARG A 81 17.04 6.24 -16.10
N GLU A 82 15.93 6.95 -16.35
CA GLU A 82 15.93 8.27 -17.00
C GLU A 82 16.67 9.32 -16.15
N ALA A 83 16.57 9.23 -14.82
CA ALA A 83 17.32 10.05 -13.87
C ALA A 83 18.76 9.55 -13.57
N GLY A 84 19.23 8.49 -14.24
CA GLY A 84 20.59 7.94 -14.04
C GLY A 84 20.84 7.26 -12.67
N ILE A 85 19.79 6.94 -11.92
CA ILE A 85 19.87 6.33 -10.59
C ILE A 85 20.21 4.83 -10.69
N ALA A 86 21.44 4.51 -10.31
CA ALA A 86 21.99 3.16 -10.29
C ALA A 86 21.31 2.25 -9.23
N THR A 87 20.56 1.24 -9.66
CA THR A 87 19.69 0.40 -8.80
C THR A 87 20.43 -0.38 -7.70
N GLU A 88 21.71 -0.69 -7.91
CA GLU A 88 22.60 -1.34 -6.96
C GLU A 88 22.99 -0.42 -5.77
N THR A 89 22.78 0.89 -5.92
CA THR A 89 23.04 1.93 -4.90
C THR A 89 21.81 2.25 -4.03
N LEU A 90 20.62 1.81 -4.43
CA LEU A 90 19.40 1.89 -3.62
C LEU A 90 19.52 0.98 -2.39
N VAL A 91 18.83 1.32 -1.31
CA VAL A 91 18.71 0.48 -0.10
C VAL A 91 17.26 0.01 0.03
N PHE A 92 17.07 -1.29 0.23
CA PHE A 92 15.76 -1.93 0.33
C PHE A 92 15.47 -2.40 1.75
N ARG A 93 14.25 -2.87 1.99
CA ARG A 93 13.81 -3.27 3.32
C ARG A 93 14.59 -4.45 3.89
N ASP A 94 14.98 -5.38 3.03
CA ASP A 94 15.84 -6.54 3.34
C ASP A 94 17.33 -6.19 3.51
N ASP A 95 17.75 -4.96 3.17
CA ASP A 95 19.09 -4.45 3.45
C ASP A 95 19.21 -3.83 4.88
N VAL A 96 18.11 -3.68 5.64
CA VAL A 96 18.07 -2.89 6.89
C VAL A 96 17.29 -3.56 8.03
N ASP A 97 18.03 -3.98 9.06
CA ASP A 97 17.50 -4.47 10.34
C ASP A 97 17.01 -3.31 11.23
N LEU A 98 15.82 -2.77 10.93
CA LEU A 98 15.20 -1.67 11.68
C LEU A 98 14.94 -2.04 13.14
N ALA A 99 14.46 -3.25 13.41
CA ALA A 99 14.16 -3.73 14.77
C ALA A 99 15.41 -3.68 15.66
N ARG A 100 16.57 -4.14 15.17
CA ARG A 100 17.83 -4.03 15.91
C ARG A 100 18.33 -2.60 16.03
N LEU A 101 18.18 -1.75 15.01
CA LEU A 101 18.52 -0.32 15.13
C LEU A 101 17.68 0.37 16.20
N TYR A 102 16.40 0.03 16.30
CA TYR A 102 15.48 0.56 17.33
C TYR A 102 15.79 0.01 18.72
N ALA A 103 15.95 -1.30 18.89
CA ALA A 103 16.29 -1.93 20.16
C ALA A 103 17.61 -1.41 20.76
N ASN A 104 18.57 -1.03 19.91
CA ASN A 104 19.82 -0.40 20.34
C ASN A 104 19.71 1.13 20.55
N ARG A 105 18.51 1.73 20.43
CA ARG A 105 18.22 3.18 20.52
C ARG A 105 18.98 4.04 19.49
N ARG A 106 19.25 3.47 18.31
CA ARG A 106 20.03 4.10 17.22
C ARG A 106 19.16 4.59 16.05
N LEU A 107 17.93 4.11 15.94
CA LEU A 107 16.99 4.46 14.86
C LEU A 107 16.30 5.82 15.09
N ALA A 108 16.04 6.53 13.99
CA ALA A 108 14.94 7.48 13.84
C ALA A 108 14.26 7.24 12.48
N LEU A 109 12.95 7.46 12.38
CA LEU A 109 12.15 7.28 11.17
C LEU A 109 11.49 8.59 10.74
N THR A 110 11.69 9.03 9.50
CA THR A 110 10.74 9.92 8.82
C THR A 110 9.87 9.05 7.92
N LEU A 111 8.55 9.12 8.06
CA LEU A 111 7.65 8.47 7.11
C LEU A 111 7.31 9.46 6.00
N VAL A 112 7.32 8.98 4.76
CA VAL A 112 6.79 9.69 3.61
C VAL A 112 5.72 8.87 2.91
N ASP A 113 4.71 9.52 2.35
CA ASP A 113 3.64 8.87 1.56
C ASP A 113 2.82 7.81 2.33
N HIS A 114 2.90 7.86 3.66
CA HIS A 114 2.03 7.15 4.60
C HIS A 114 2.21 7.75 6.01
N ASN A 115 1.15 7.74 6.83
CA ASN A 115 1.19 8.27 8.18
C ASN A 115 1.08 7.22 9.31
N ILE A 116 0.85 5.93 9.00
CA ILE A 116 0.80 4.81 9.96
C ILE A 116 1.73 3.68 9.50
N LEU A 117 2.57 3.15 10.41
CA LEU A 117 3.42 1.99 10.13
C LEU A 117 2.56 0.72 9.94
N PRO A 118 2.93 -0.20 9.02
CA PRO A 118 2.22 -1.48 8.88
C PRO A 118 2.35 -2.30 10.17
N SER A 119 1.41 -3.20 10.46
CA SER A 119 1.33 -3.89 11.76
C SER A 119 2.60 -4.65 12.15
N ALA A 120 3.36 -5.16 11.17
CA ALA A 120 4.67 -5.82 11.36
C ALA A 120 5.78 -4.87 11.87
N ASP A 121 5.57 -3.56 11.78
CA ASP A 121 6.47 -2.49 12.23
C ASP A 121 5.93 -1.67 13.41
N SER A 122 4.77 -2.05 13.96
CA SER A 122 4.09 -1.28 15.02
C SER A 122 4.94 -1.02 16.26
N ASP A 123 5.85 -1.93 16.62
CA ASP A 123 6.83 -1.72 17.70
C ASP A 123 7.78 -0.53 17.45
N LEU A 124 8.00 -0.16 16.18
CA LEU A 124 8.90 0.92 15.76
C LEU A 124 8.25 2.32 15.84
N GLU A 125 6.99 2.43 16.24
CA GLU A 125 6.25 3.71 16.35
C GLU A 125 7.03 4.75 17.19
N GLY A 126 7.64 4.31 18.29
CA GLY A 126 8.48 5.15 19.15
C GLY A 126 9.80 5.64 18.53
N ALA A 127 10.11 5.25 17.29
CA ALA A 127 11.23 5.76 16.50
C ALA A 127 10.84 6.88 15.52
N VAL A 128 9.53 7.14 15.31
CA VAL A 128 9.07 8.09 14.29
C VAL A 128 9.24 9.54 14.77
N VAL A 129 9.87 10.37 13.94
CA VAL A 129 10.26 11.76 14.27
C VAL A 129 9.70 12.82 13.32
N GLU A 130 9.15 12.44 12.17
CA GLU A 130 8.53 13.36 11.18
C GLU A 130 7.62 12.53 10.25
N VAL A 131 6.49 13.09 9.81
CA VAL A 131 5.65 12.54 8.73
C VAL A 131 5.44 13.61 7.66
N ILE A 132 5.53 13.21 6.39
CA ILE A 132 5.07 13.99 5.24
C ILE A 132 4.18 13.08 4.40
N ASP A 133 2.88 13.34 4.35
CA ASP A 133 1.90 12.47 3.69
C ASP A 133 0.74 13.28 3.10
N HIS A 134 0.04 12.71 2.12
CA HIS A 134 -1.09 13.32 1.43
C HIS A 134 -2.39 12.50 1.52
N HIS A 135 -2.35 11.35 2.20
CA HIS A 135 -3.53 10.59 2.62
C HIS A 135 -4.23 11.26 3.81
N GLN A 136 -5.43 10.80 4.18
CA GLN A 136 -6.12 11.32 5.36
C GLN A 136 -5.31 11.03 6.65
N PRO A 137 -5.27 11.94 7.64
CA PRO A 137 -4.46 11.77 8.84
C PRO A 137 -5.10 10.78 9.81
N GLU A 138 -4.46 9.62 9.98
CA GLU A 138 -4.77 8.63 11.02
C GLU A 138 -3.87 8.83 12.26
N ARG A 139 -2.63 9.33 12.10
CA ARG A 139 -1.74 9.70 13.22
C ARG A 139 -2.03 11.11 13.76
N THR A 140 -2.17 11.22 15.08
CA THR A 140 -2.21 12.51 15.79
C THR A 140 -0.79 13.09 15.95
N ALA A 141 -0.60 14.37 15.64
CA ALA A 141 0.68 15.06 15.76
C ALA A 141 1.18 15.16 17.22
N SER A 142 2.51 15.14 17.41
CA SER A 142 3.14 15.31 18.73
C SER A 142 4.39 16.19 18.65
N PHE A 143 4.88 16.69 19.78
CA PHE A 143 6.14 17.47 19.81
C PHE A 143 7.36 16.64 19.36
N SER A 144 7.35 15.33 19.60
CA SER A 144 8.38 14.38 19.16
C SER A 144 8.24 13.93 17.70
N CYS A 145 7.05 14.05 17.12
CA CYS A 145 6.76 13.70 15.73
C CYS A 145 5.78 14.72 15.12
N PRO A 146 6.28 15.78 14.46
CA PRO A 146 5.48 16.66 13.63
C PRO A 146 4.89 15.87 12.46
N VAL A 147 3.59 16.06 12.23
CA VAL A 147 2.85 15.41 11.14
C VAL A 147 2.43 16.49 10.15
N ASN A 148 3.06 16.49 8.96
CA ASN A 148 2.68 17.36 7.86
C ASN A 148 1.79 16.57 6.89
N VAL A 149 0.47 16.74 7.03
CA VAL A 149 -0.54 16.11 6.17
C VAL A 149 -1.35 17.17 5.45
N GLU A 150 -1.40 17.10 4.13
CA GLU A 150 -2.17 17.99 3.27
C GLU A 150 -2.69 17.22 2.05
N MET A 151 -3.98 17.35 1.73
CA MET A 151 -4.66 16.59 0.67
C MET A 151 -4.29 17.10 -0.75
N VAL A 152 -3.02 16.94 -1.12
CA VAL A 152 -2.48 17.21 -2.47
C VAL A 152 -2.52 15.97 -3.36
N ALA A 153 -2.20 16.10 -4.65
CA ALA A 153 -2.20 14.95 -5.57
C ALA A 153 -1.06 13.95 -5.32
N SER A 154 0.02 14.38 -4.66
CA SER A 154 1.27 13.61 -4.53
C SER A 154 2.06 14.05 -3.29
N CYS A 155 2.57 13.12 -2.49
CA CYS A 155 3.53 13.40 -1.42
C CYS A 155 4.80 14.10 -1.95
N ALA A 156 5.24 13.81 -3.17
CA ALA A 156 6.37 14.49 -3.81
C ALA A 156 6.15 16.01 -3.96
N THR A 157 4.90 16.49 -4.05
CA THR A 157 4.55 17.92 -3.97
C THR A 157 5.00 18.52 -2.63
N LEU A 158 4.69 17.86 -1.52
CA LEU A 158 5.04 18.31 -0.16
C LEU A 158 6.55 18.18 0.10
N VAL A 159 7.20 17.13 -0.41
CA VAL A 159 8.66 16.98 -0.31
C VAL A 159 9.38 18.06 -1.12
N THR A 160 8.85 18.45 -2.28
CA THR A 160 9.42 19.55 -3.08
C THR A 160 9.28 20.89 -2.36
N GLU A 161 8.11 21.19 -1.79
CA GLU A 161 7.91 22.38 -0.93
C GLU A 161 8.88 22.39 0.26
N ARG A 162 9.05 21.22 0.91
CA ARG A 162 9.97 21.04 2.05
C ARG A 162 11.43 21.29 1.66
N ILE A 163 11.84 20.93 0.45
CA ILE A 163 13.16 21.25 -0.12
C ILE A 163 13.32 22.76 -0.33
N LEU A 164 12.34 23.39 -1.00
CA LEU A 164 12.34 24.83 -1.33
C LEU A 164 12.25 25.74 -0.09
N SER A 165 11.76 25.22 1.04
CA SER A 165 11.71 25.93 2.33
C SER A 165 13.07 26.33 2.92
N ARG A 166 14.19 26.01 2.26
CA ARG A 166 15.56 26.30 2.72
C ARG A 166 16.40 26.95 1.61
N PRO A 167 17.32 27.87 1.95
CA PRO A 167 18.25 28.50 1.01
C PRO A 167 19.41 27.53 0.69
N LEU A 168 19.08 26.37 0.12
CA LEU A 168 19.99 25.27 -0.12
C LEU A 168 19.79 24.70 -1.52
N GLU A 169 20.70 25.06 -2.43
CA GLU A 169 20.73 24.53 -3.80
C GLU A 169 21.14 23.04 -3.79
N ILE A 170 20.13 22.17 -3.70
CA ILE A 170 20.23 20.71 -3.94
C ILE A 170 19.28 20.21 -5.01
N LEU A 171 18.37 21.07 -5.48
CA LEU A 171 17.48 20.77 -6.58
C LEU A 171 18.28 20.87 -7.88
N ASP A 172 18.82 19.74 -8.31
CA ASP A 172 19.47 19.55 -9.60
C ASP A 172 18.50 18.91 -10.60
N LYS A 173 18.85 18.87 -11.89
CA LYS A 173 18.01 18.30 -12.96
C LYS A 173 17.62 16.82 -12.70
N GLN A 174 18.47 16.07 -11.98
CA GLN A 174 18.23 14.68 -11.61
C GLN A 174 17.14 14.59 -10.52
N LEU A 175 17.22 15.41 -9.46
CA LEU A 175 16.22 15.47 -8.41
C LEU A 175 14.89 16.07 -8.91
N ALA A 176 14.95 17.09 -9.76
CA ALA A 176 13.78 17.70 -10.39
C ALA A 176 13.01 16.69 -11.25
N LEU A 177 13.70 15.89 -12.07
CA LEU A 177 13.06 14.83 -12.88
C LEU A 177 12.37 13.76 -12.02
N LEU A 178 13.01 13.33 -10.92
CA LEU A 178 12.42 12.36 -9.99
C LEU A 178 11.11 12.91 -9.39
N LEU A 179 11.14 14.10 -8.78
CA LEU A 179 9.99 14.74 -8.15
C LEU A 179 8.86 15.01 -9.15
N TYR A 180 9.20 15.59 -10.31
CA TYR A 180 8.27 15.84 -11.41
C TYR A 180 7.60 14.57 -11.92
N GLY A 181 8.34 13.45 -12.06
CA GLY A 181 7.78 12.18 -12.53
C GLY A 181 6.72 11.60 -11.59
N ALA A 182 6.95 11.63 -10.28
CA ALA A 182 5.95 11.22 -9.29
C ALA A 182 4.70 12.12 -9.35
N MET A 183 4.89 13.44 -9.23
CA MET A 183 3.81 14.42 -9.28
C MET A 183 2.98 14.29 -10.56
N VAL A 184 3.62 14.10 -11.72
CA VAL A 184 2.95 13.97 -13.03
C VAL A 184 2.13 12.67 -13.12
N VAL A 185 2.58 11.55 -12.57
CA VAL A 185 1.85 10.27 -12.64
C VAL A 185 0.60 10.29 -11.76
N ASP A 186 0.72 10.69 -10.49
CA ASP A 186 -0.39 10.54 -9.55
C ASP A 186 -1.38 11.74 -9.57
N SER A 187 -0.94 12.92 -10.04
CA SER A 187 -1.87 14.00 -10.51
C SER A 187 -2.53 13.71 -11.86
N VAL A 188 -2.19 12.60 -12.52
CA VAL A 188 -2.71 12.22 -13.84
C VAL A 188 -2.47 13.33 -14.87
N ASN A 189 -1.21 13.79 -14.96
CA ASN A 189 -0.79 14.92 -15.78
C ASN A 189 -1.58 16.22 -15.46
N LEU A 190 -1.72 16.53 -14.16
CA LEU A 190 -2.51 17.67 -13.65
C LEU A 190 -3.96 17.73 -14.17
N SER A 191 -4.56 16.58 -14.52
CA SER A 191 -5.92 16.54 -15.09
C SER A 191 -6.94 16.95 -14.02
N ARG A 192 -7.52 18.15 -14.16
CA ARG A 192 -8.50 18.72 -13.20
C ARG A 192 -9.75 17.88 -13.04
N LEU A 193 -10.07 17.01 -14.01
CA LEU A 193 -11.17 16.05 -13.92
C LEU A 193 -11.01 15.16 -12.68
N VAL A 194 -9.77 14.79 -12.32
CA VAL A 194 -9.48 13.79 -11.27
C VAL A 194 -9.82 14.28 -9.84
N GLY A 195 -10.14 15.56 -9.65
CA GLY A 195 -10.53 16.15 -8.35
C GLY A 195 -9.38 16.34 -7.35
N LYS A 196 -8.35 15.47 -7.39
CA LYS A 196 -7.21 15.48 -6.46
C LYS A 196 -6.13 16.53 -6.74
N VAL A 197 -6.19 17.23 -7.87
CA VAL A 197 -5.13 18.16 -8.31
C VAL A 197 -5.33 19.54 -7.70
N THR A 198 -4.43 19.93 -6.80
CA THR A 198 -4.51 21.21 -6.10
C THR A 198 -3.82 22.35 -6.86
N VAL A 199 -3.99 23.56 -6.35
CA VAL A 199 -3.20 24.74 -6.76
C VAL A 199 -1.72 24.54 -6.44
N LYS A 200 -1.36 23.90 -5.31
CA LYS A 200 0.03 23.64 -4.91
C LYS A 200 0.73 22.68 -5.87
N ASP A 201 0.07 21.57 -6.24
CA ASP A 201 0.58 20.64 -7.27
C ASP A 201 0.89 21.37 -8.58
N SER A 202 -0.06 22.18 -9.03
CA SER A 202 0.05 22.96 -10.27
C SER A 202 1.20 23.98 -10.23
N GLN A 203 1.35 24.69 -9.10
CA GLN A 203 2.41 25.70 -8.89
C GLN A 203 3.80 25.06 -8.86
N ILE A 204 3.96 23.95 -8.13
CA ILE A 204 5.26 23.29 -7.98
C ILE A 204 5.69 22.62 -9.29
N VAL A 205 4.78 21.96 -10.02
CA VAL A 205 5.09 21.43 -11.36
C VAL A 205 5.53 22.54 -12.32
N HIS A 206 4.81 23.67 -12.35
CA HIS A 206 5.13 24.79 -13.24
C HIS A 206 6.49 25.44 -12.90
N MET A 207 6.82 25.54 -11.61
CA MET A 207 8.12 26.00 -11.13
C MET A 207 9.25 25.05 -11.56
N LEU A 208 9.08 23.72 -11.40
CA LEU A 208 10.07 22.74 -11.87
C LEU A 208 10.30 22.86 -13.39
N GLN A 209 9.23 22.99 -14.18
CA GLN A 209 9.34 23.17 -15.64
C GLN A 209 10.04 24.47 -16.04
N THR A 210 9.87 25.54 -15.27
CA THR A 210 10.49 26.85 -15.53
C THR A 210 11.96 26.90 -15.10
N GLN A 211 12.31 26.25 -13.99
CA GLN A 211 13.70 26.15 -13.53
C GLN A 211 14.52 25.12 -14.34
N PHE A 212 13.86 24.07 -14.85
CA PHE A 212 14.48 22.99 -15.62
C PHE A 212 13.75 22.79 -16.96
N PRO A 213 13.92 23.70 -17.94
CA PRO A 213 13.21 23.64 -19.23
C PRO A 213 13.56 22.41 -20.07
N ASP A 214 14.65 21.72 -19.75
CA ASP A 214 15.02 20.42 -20.34
C ASP A 214 14.19 19.22 -19.83
N LEU A 215 13.26 19.42 -18.89
CA LEU A 215 12.39 18.34 -18.41
C LEU A 215 11.49 17.83 -19.56
N PRO A 216 11.20 16.52 -19.62
CA PRO A 216 10.35 15.97 -20.67
C PRO A 216 8.92 16.52 -20.58
N SER A 217 8.23 16.59 -21.71
CA SER A 217 6.81 16.96 -21.78
C SER A 217 6.00 16.11 -20.81
N SER A 218 5.18 16.76 -19.95
CA SER A 218 4.43 16.07 -18.89
C SER A 218 3.51 14.98 -19.46
N GLY A 219 2.90 15.23 -20.62
CA GLY A 219 2.05 14.26 -21.30
C GLY A 219 2.82 13.04 -21.82
N ALA A 220 4.08 13.22 -22.24
CA ALA A 220 4.94 12.13 -22.67
C ALA A 220 5.44 11.31 -21.48
N LEU A 221 5.95 11.98 -20.43
CA LEU A 221 6.43 11.34 -19.21
C LEU A 221 5.32 10.59 -18.46
N HIS A 222 4.13 11.20 -18.33
CA HIS A 222 2.96 10.51 -17.81
C HIS A 222 2.70 9.22 -18.59
N SER A 223 2.70 9.28 -19.92
CA SER A 223 2.30 8.15 -20.76
C SER A 223 3.35 7.03 -20.78
N SER A 224 4.66 7.34 -20.73
CA SER A 224 5.71 6.34 -20.62
C SER A 224 5.70 5.63 -19.27
N LEU A 225 5.65 6.39 -18.17
CA LEU A 225 5.59 5.84 -16.81
C LEU A 225 4.29 5.08 -16.56
N HIS A 226 3.15 5.59 -17.02
CA HIS A 226 1.86 4.90 -16.92
C HIS A 226 1.86 3.59 -17.70
N LYS A 227 2.37 3.57 -18.94
CA LYS A 227 2.52 2.33 -19.72
C LYS A 227 3.40 1.31 -18.98
N ALA A 228 4.47 1.73 -18.31
CA ALA A 228 5.27 0.85 -17.46
C ALA A 228 4.54 0.38 -16.17
N LYS A 229 3.76 1.26 -15.52
CA LYS A 229 2.97 0.96 -14.29
C LYS A 229 1.94 -0.15 -14.51
N PHE A 230 1.44 -0.32 -15.74
CA PHE A 230 0.44 -1.34 -16.08
C PHE A 230 0.92 -2.44 -17.06
N ASN A 231 2.10 -2.33 -17.67
CA ASN A 231 2.65 -3.40 -18.53
C ASN A 231 2.81 -4.71 -17.74
N LEU A 232 2.26 -5.81 -18.26
CA LEU A 232 2.41 -7.18 -17.74
C LEU A 232 3.25 -8.09 -18.66
N SER A 233 3.73 -7.58 -19.80
CA SER A 233 4.49 -8.35 -20.79
C SER A 233 5.74 -8.97 -20.19
N GLY A 234 5.86 -10.30 -20.29
CA GLY A 234 7.00 -11.04 -19.72
C GLY A 234 6.92 -11.31 -18.21
N LEU A 235 5.82 -10.96 -17.53
CA LEU A 235 5.58 -11.37 -16.15
C LEU A 235 4.86 -12.71 -16.08
N GLU A 236 5.38 -13.61 -15.25
CA GLU A 236 4.71 -14.87 -14.87
C GLU A 236 3.56 -14.61 -13.89
N THR A 237 2.63 -15.55 -13.74
CA THR A 237 1.45 -15.43 -12.86
C THR A 237 1.83 -15.06 -11.41
N ASN A 238 2.88 -15.68 -10.86
CA ASN A 238 3.44 -15.33 -9.54
C ASN A 238 3.80 -13.84 -9.44
N HIS A 239 4.44 -13.29 -10.47
CA HIS A 239 4.88 -11.90 -10.52
C HIS A 239 3.71 -10.93 -10.70
N ILE A 240 2.71 -11.31 -11.50
CA ILE A 240 1.46 -10.56 -11.67
C ILE A 240 0.68 -10.47 -10.33
N LEU A 241 0.55 -11.59 -9.62
CA LEU A 241 -0.13 -11.65 -8.31
C LEU A 241 0.63 -10.90 -7.22
N LEU A 242 1.96 -11.02 -7.17
CA LEU A 242 2.81 -10.39 -6.16
C LEU A 242 2.89 -8.87 -6.31
N ARG A 243 2.81 -8.34 -7.55
CA ARG A 243 3.00 -6.91 -7.88
C ARG A 243 2.14 -5.97 -7.03
N ASN A 244 0.90 -6.34 -6.74
CA ASN A 244 -0.01 -5.55 -5.93
C ASN A 244 -0.82 -6.44 -4.96
N MET A 245 -0.11 -7.29 -4.23
CA MET A 245 -0.65 -8.09 -3.13
C MET A 245 -0.74 -7.28 -1.83
N LYS A 246 -1.76 -7.55 -1.01
CA LYS A 246 -1.69 -7.38 0.46
C LYS A 246 -2.21 -8.63 1.15
N THR A 247 -1.63 -8.97 2.29
CA THR A 247 -2.00 -10.16 3.08
C THR A 247 -2.85 -9.78 4.30
N VAL A 248 -3.63 -10.73 4.78
CA VAL A 248 -4.33 -10.71 6.06
C VAL A 248 -4.09 -12.04 6.77
N ALA A 249 -3.87 -12.00 8.08
CA ALA A 249 -3.53 -13.18 8.88
C ALA A 249 -4.27 -13.19 10.21
N ARG A 250 -4.64 -14.39 10.69
CA ARG A 250 -5.28 -14.61 11.99
C ARG A 250 -4.88 -15.98 12.53
N GLY A 251 -4.11 -16.00 13.62
CA GLY A 251 -3.45 -17.23 14.06
C GLY A 251 -2.50 -17.73 12.95
N ASP A 252 -2.56 -19.02 12.65
CA ASP A 252 -1.76 -19.62 11.59
C ASP A 252 -2.29 -19.33 10.17
N LEU A 253 -3.57 -18.97 10.03
CA LEU A 253 -4.22 -18.79 8.74
C LEU A 253 -3.86 -17.46 8.07
N ARG A 254 -3.60 -17.54 6.76
CA ARG A 254 -3.10 -16.44 5.92
C ARG A 254 -3.81 -16.42 4.58
N ALA A 255 -4.41 -15.29 4.23
CA ALA A 255 -4.98 -15.07 2.90
C ALA A 255 -4.41 -13.80 2.26
N ALA A 256 -4.40 -13.75 0.94
CA ALA A 256 -3.96 -12.60 0.16
C ALA A 256 -5.08 -12.01 -0.70
N VAL A 257 -5.05 -10.69 -0.90
CA VAL A 257 -5.81 -10.02 -1.96
C VAL A 257 -4.84 -9.33 -2.92
N SER A 258 -4.80 -9.83 -4.17
CA SER A 258 -3.93 -9.32 -5.24
C SER A 258 -4.73 -8.56 -6.27
N VAL A 259 -4.23 -7.40 -6.72
CA VAL A 259 -4.84 -6.64 -7.82
C VAL A 259 -4.14 -6.92 -9.13
N VAL A 260 -4.90 -7.31 -10.15
CA VAL A 260 -4.43 -7.84 -11.44
C VAL A 260 -5.00 -6.99 -12.58
N TYR A 261 -4.16 -6.35 -13.38
CA TYR A 261 -4.57 -5.40 -14.42
C TYR A 261 -4.75 -6.06 -15.80
N MET A 262 -5.72 -6.97 -15.90
CA MET A 262 -6.23 -7.60 -17.12
C MET A 262 -7.69 -8.03 -16.91
N SER A 263 -8.37 -8.52 -17.94
CA SER A 263 -9.72 -9.08 -17.80
C SER A 263 -9.72 -10.42 -17.04
N LEU A 264 -10.87 -10.80 -16.48
CA LEU A 264 -11.06 -12.14 -15.91
C LEU A 264 -10.78 -13.25 -16.93
N GLU A 265 -11.21 -13.05 -18.18
CA GLU A 265 -11.02 -14.04 -19.26
C GLU A 265 -9.53 -14.25 -19.56
N SER A 266 -8.76 -13.18 -19.78
CA SER A 266 -7.31 -13.30 -20.00
C SER A 266 -6.58 -13.92 -18.81
N PHE A 267 -7.04 -13.65 -17.58
CA PHE A 267 -6.50 -14.28 -16.38
C PHE A 267 -6.83 -15.77 -16.32
N LEU A 268 -8.10 -16.17 -16.48
CA LEU A 268 -8.54 -17.57 -16.47
C LEU A 268 -7.98 -18.40 -17.63
N LEU A 269 -7.70 -17.80 -18.79
CA LEU A 269 -7.04 -18.43 -19.93
C LEU A 269 -5.50 -18.51 -19.79
N THR A 270 -4.92 -18.01 -18.70
CA THR A 270 -3.48 -18.11 -18.46
C THR A 270 -3.07 -19.58 -18.36
N LYS A 271 -2.12 -20.00 -19.22
CA LYS A 271 -1.62 -21.37 -19.27
C LYS A 271 -1.15 -21.83 -17.88
N ASN A 272 -1.64 -23.00 -17.47
CA ASN A 272 -1.36 -23.63 -16.16
C ASN A 272 -1.80 -22.82 -14.92
N LEU A 273 -2.76 -21.88 -15.04
CA LEU A 273 -3.20 -21.02 -13.93
C LEU A 273 -3.45 -21.77 -12.61
N GLN A 274 -4.17 -22.89 -12.65
CA GLN A 274 -4.48 -23.70 -11.47
C GLN A 274 -3.22 -24.14 -10.70
N GLN A 275 -2.18 -24.57 -11.42
CA GLN A 275 -0.89 -24.94 -10.83
C GLN A 275 -0.15 -23.69 -10.31
N HIS A 276 -0.16 -22.59 -11.07
CA HIS A 276 0.49 -21.35 -10.63
C HIS A 276 -0.18 -20.76 -9.37
N LEU A 277 -1.49 -20.92 -9.20
CA LEU A 277 -2.22 -20.53 -7.99
C LEU A 277 -1.86 -21.41 -6.78
N PHE A 278 -1.72 -22.73 -7.00
CA PHE A 278 -1.21 -23.65 -5.98
C PHE A 278 0.22 -23.30 -5.56
N ASP A 279 1.12 -23.14 -6.52
CA ASP A 279 2.54 -22.81 -6.30
C ASP A 279 2.69 -21.44 -5.61
N PHE A 280 1.84 -20.47 -5.96
CA PHE A 280 1.79 -19.16 -5.31
C PHE A 280 1.36 -19.27 -3.84
N CYS A 281 0.27 -19.98 -3.56
CA CYS A 281 -0.18 -20.24 -2.18
C CYS A 281 0.91 -20.96 -1.36
N HIS A 282 1.54 -21.98 -1.92
CA HIS A 282 2.58 -22.74 -1.23
C HIS A 282 3.86 -21.92 -0.97
N SER A 283 4.35 -21.19 -1.98
CA SER A 283 5.63 -20.44 -1.90
C SER A 283 5.56 -19.19 -1.01
N HIS A 284 4.40 -18.54 -0.89
CA HIS A 284 4.20 -17.37 0.00
C HIS A 284 3.60 -17.74 1.36
N GLY A 285 3.28 -19.02 1.60
CA GLY A 285 2.68 -19.48 2.86
C GLY A 285 1.28 -18.91 3.08
N LEU A 286 0.39 -19.11 2.11
CA LEU A 286 -0.99 -18.65 2.09
C LEU A 286 -1.95 -19.84 1.95
N ASP A 287 -2.99 -19.87 2.76
CA ASP A 287 -4.10 -20.82 2.61
C ASP A 287 -5.04 -20.44 1.47
N ALA A 288 -5.12 -19.15 1.12
CA ALA A 288 -6.00 -18.64 0.08
C ALA A 288 -5.47 -17.37 -0.62
N VAL A 289 -5.87 -17.18 -1.88
CA VAL A 289 -5.66 -15.94 -2.64
C VAL A 289 -6.95 -15.51 -3.34
N VAL A 290 -7.26 -14.22 -3.21
CA VAL A 290 -8.34 -13.54 -3.93
C VAL A 290 -7.69 -12.58 -4.93
N ALA A 291 -7.71 -12.94 -6.21
CA ALA A 291 -7.24 -12.05 -7.28
C ALA A 291 -8.41 -11.17 -7.76
N MET A 292 -8.35 -9.87 -7.47
CA MET A 292 -9.23 -8.88 -8.06
C MET A 292 -8.68 -8.45 -9.41
N THR A 293 -9.34 -8.86 -10.49
CA THR A 293 -9.01 -8.39 -11.83
C THR A 293 -9.65 -7.02 -12.09
N ILE A 294 -8.93 -6.16 -12.82
CA ILE A 294 -9.37 -4.82 -13.21
C ILE A 294 -9.14 -4.66 -14.71
N SER A 295 -10.23 -4.49 -15.43
CA SER A 295 -10.26 -4.18 -16.87
C SER A 295 -11.31 -3.11 -17.17
N PHE A 296 -11.50 -2.81 -18.44
CA PHE A 296 -12.54 -1.90 -18.93
C PHE A 296 -13.47 -2.66 -19.88
N SER A 297 -14.68 -2.15 -20.07
CA SER A 297 -15.63 -2.66 -21.06
C SER A 297 -15.48 -1.88 -22.38
N ASP A 298 -15.06 -2.56 -23.44
CA ASP A 298 -14.77 -2.01 -24.78
C ASP A 298 -15.90 -1.11 -25.32
N GLN A 299 -17.16 -1.48 -25.03
CA GLN A 299 -18.35 -0.80 -25.53
C GLN A 299 -18.72 0.48 -24.77
N SER A 300 -18.21 0.66 -23.55
CA SER A 300 -18.69 1.71 -22.64
C SER A 300 -17.60 2.42 -21.84
N TYR A 301 -16.35 1.99 -21.95
CA TYR A 301 -15.21 2.40 -21.13
C TYR A 301 -15.50 2.37 -19.61
N ARG A 302 -16.46 1.55 -19.17
CA ARG A 302 -16.75 1.37 -17.75
C ARG A 302 -15.69 0.49 -17.11
N LEU A 303 -15.28 0.86 -15.91
CA LEU A 303 -14.42 0.05 -15.06
C LEU A 303 -15.12 -1.26 -14.73
N VAL A 304 -14.48 -2.39 -15.02
CA VAL A 304 -14.96 -3.73 -14.69
C VAL A 304 -14.10 -4.28 -13.55
N ARG A 305 -14.75 -4.77 -12.49
CA ARG A 305 -14.12 -5.53 -11.40
C ARG A 305 -14.67 -6.94 -11.38
N GLN A 306 -13.77 -7.91 -11.27
CA GLN A 306 -14.12 -9.31 -11.16
C GLN A 306 -13.18 -9.96 -10.13
N LEU A 307 -13.65 -10.99 -9.44
CA LEU A 307 -12.90 -11.68 -8.40
C LEU A 307 -12.66 -13.13 -8.80
N VAL A 308 -11.45 -13.60 -8.54
CA VAL A 308 -11.07 -15.01 -8.58
C VAL A 308 -10.65 -15.45 -7.18
N ILE A 309 -11.29 -16.50 -6.66
CA ILE A 309 -11.03 -17.04 -5.32
C ILE A 309 -10.42 -18.43 -5.48
N TYR A 310 -9.21 -18.60 -4.96
CA TYR A 310 -8.50 -19.87 -4.90
C TYR A 310 -8.05 -20.18 -3.47
N SER A 311 -8.12 -21.46 -3.11
CA SER A 311 -7.51 -22.04 -1.92
C SER A 311 -7.37 -23.55 -2.17
N PRO A 312 -6.26 -24.20 -1.73
CA PRO A 312 -6.15 -25.66 -1.78
C PRO A 312 -7.22 -26.37 -0.92
N ASP A 313 -7.67 -25.74 0.18
CA ASP A 313 -8.77 -26.24 1.01
C ASP A 313 -10.12 -25.89 0.35
N PRO A 314 -10.94 -26.88 -0.07
CA PRO A 314 -12.20 -26.61 -0.75
C PRO A 314 -13.28 -26.03 0.17
N VAL A 315 -13.20 -26.26 1.48
CA VAL A 315 -14.15 -25.72 2.46
C VAL A 315 -13.84 -24.26 2.71
N LEU A 316 -12.57 -23.93 2.98
CA LEU A 316 -12.09 -22.56 3.11
C LEU A 316 -12.41 -21.73 1.85
N ARG A 317 -12.24 -22.32 0.65
CA ARG A 317 -12.56 -21.66 -0.63
C ARG A 317 -14.03 -21.26 -0.75
N GLN A 318 -14.95 -22.15 -0.38
CA GLN A 318 -16.38 -21.86 -0.42
C GLN A 318 -16.79 -20.84 0.64
N GLU A 319 -16.20 -20.91 1.83
CA GLU A 319 -16.55 -20.05 2.96
C GLU A 319 -16.00 -18.61 2.80
N ILE A 320 -14.81 -18.44 2.20
CA ILE A 320 -14.34 -17.13 1.72
C ILE A 320 -15.31 -16.56 0.68
N SER A 321 -15.79 -17.39 -0.26
CA SER A 321 -16.77 -16.96 -1.25
C SER A 321 -18.11 -16.57 -0.62
N HIS A 322 -18.59 -17.34 0.35
CA HIS A 322 -19.82 -17.07 1.09
C HIS A 322 -19.72 -15.75 1.88
N ALA A 323 -18.58 -15.49 2.53
CA ALA A 323 -18.32 -14.22 3.22
C ALA A 323 -18.28 -13.00 2.26
N LEU A 324 -17.63 -13.15 1.09
CA LEU A 324 -17.55 -12.09 0.08
C LEU A 324 -18.87 -11.86 -0.67
N GLN A 325 -19.75 -12.87 -0.78
CA GLN A 325 -21.11 -12.70 -1.32
C GLN A 325 -22.07 -12.01 -0.33
N ASN A 326 -21.95 -12.29 0.98
CA ASN A 326 -22.91 -11.83 1.98
C ASN A 326 -22.53 -10.53 2.73
N THR A 327 -21.31 -10.01 2.57
CA THR A 327 -20.91 -8.72 3.17
C THR A 327 -21.88 -7.59 2.79
N GLN A 328 -22.18 -6.71 3.75
CA GLN A 328 -23.03 -5.52 3.57
C GLN A 328 -22.23 -4.21 3.68
N SER A 329 -20.98 -4.26 4.17
CA SER A 329 -20.17 -3.07 4.48
C SER A 329 -18.74 -3.20 3.91
N PRO A 330 -18.56 -3.05 2.59
CA PRO A 330 -19.59 -2.78 1.58
C PRO A 330 -20.29 -4.06 1.10
N ALA A 331 -21.48 -3.90 0.52
CA ALA A 331 -22.07 -4.89 -0.36
C ALA A 331 -21.26 -4.97 -1.66
N LEU A 332 -20.68 -6.13 -1.97
CA LEU A 332 -19.86 -6.32 -3.18
C LEU A 332 -20.72 -6.56 -4.44
N CYS A 333 -21.96 -7.02 -4.27
CA CYS A 333 -22.88 -7.38 -5.34
C CYS A 333 -22.22 -8.33 -6.35
N LEU A 334 -21.87 -9.53 -5.85
CA LEU A 334 -21.21 -10.56 -6.64
C LEU A 334 -22.20 -11.42 -7.43
N SER A 335 -21.92 -11.61 -8.72
CA SER A 335 -22.62 -12.58 -9.57
C SER A 335 -21.64 -13.62 -10.11
N SER A 336 -22.00 -14.91 -10.04
CA SER A 336 -21.08 -16.00 -10.38
C SER A 336 -20.79 -16.05 -11.88
N VAL A 337 -19.52 -16.23 -12.24
CA VAL A 337 -19.03 -16.41 -13.61
C VAL A 337 -18.51 -17.84 -13.76
N SER A 338 -18.61 -18.41 -14.97
CA SER A 338 -18.05 -19.73 -15.26
C SER A 338 -16.53 -19.73 -15.19
N SER A 339 -15.96 -20.77 -14.60
CA SER A 339 -14.52 -21.00 -14.51
C SER A 339 -14.16 -22.32 -15.19
N PRO A 340 -13.07 -22.40 -15.97
CA PRO A 340 -12.61 -23.66 -16.54
C PRO A 340 -12.02 -24.62 -15.50
N TYR A 341 -11.75 -24.17 -14.27
CA TYR A 341 -11.16 -24.97 -13.18
C TYR A 341 -12.15 -25.11 -12.01
N LYS A 342 -12.39 -26.34 -11.55
CA LYS A 342 -13.38 -26.66 -10.49
C LYS A 342 -12.98 -26.14 -9.10
N ASP A 343 -11.72 -25.80 -8.91
CA ASP A 343 -11.11 -25.30 -7.68
C ASP A 343 -10.78 -23.80 -7.74
N VAL A 344 -11.23 -23.10 -8.78
CA VAL A 344 -11.10 -21.65 -8.96
C VAL A 344 -12.51 -21.08 -9.10
N LEU A 345 -12.99 -20.34 -8.10
CA LEU A 345 -14.30 -19.68 -8.16
C LEU A 345 -14.15 -18.29 -8.78
N ALA A 346 -15.10 -17.87 -9.62
CA ALA A 346 -15.04 -16.60 -10.35
C ALA A 346 -16.35 -15.80 -10.24
N TYR A 347 -16.24 -14.48 -10.09
CA TYR A 347 -17.38 -13.57 -9.88
C TYR A 347 -17.20 -12.24 -10.64
N HIS A 348 -18.27 -11.69 -11.19
CA HIS A 348 -18.36 -10.27 -11.52
C HIS A 348 -18.75 -9.49 -10.25
N GLN A 349 -18.24 -8.27 -10.09
CA GLN A 349 -18.47 -7.42 -8.91
C GLN A 349 -19.13 -6.11 -9.33
N ASP A 350 -20.45 -6.02 -9.15
CA ASP A 350 -21.23 -4.87 -9.64
C ASP A 350 -20.92 -3.59 -8.85
N ASN A 351 -20.52 -3.71 -7.58
CA ASN A 351 -20.00 -2.57 -6.82
C ASN A 351 -18.54 -2.27 -7.22
N THR A 352 -18.37 -1.53 -8.31
CA THR A 352 -17.04 -1.16 -8.84
C THR A 352 -16.27 -0.13 -8.00
N LEU A 353 -16.89 0.44 -6.95
CA LEU A 353 -16.19 1.30 -5.97
C LEU A 353 -15.46 0.50 -4.90
N ALA A 354 -15.93 -0.72 -4.57
CA ALA A 354 -15.29 -1.57 -3.57
C ALA A 354 -13.96 -2.16 -4.07
N SER A 355 -12.87 -1.41 -3.90
CA SER A 355 -11.51 -1.86 -4.24
C SER A 355 -10.97 -2.89 -3.23
N ARG A 356 -9.77 -3.43 -3.46
CA ARG A 356 -9.00 -4.22 -2.47
C ARG A 356 -9.06 -3.63 -1.06
N SER A 357 -9.04 -2.30 -0.93
CA SER A 357 -9.15 -1.58 0.35
C SER A 357 -10.34 -2.01 1.20
N LYS A 358 -11.47 -2.35 0.57
CA LYS A 358 -12.69 -2.79 1.23
C LYS A 358 -12.82 -4.31 1.34
N LEU A 359 -12.16 -5.08 0.46
CA LEU A 359 -12.11 -6.55 0.57
C LEU A 359 -11.22 -7.02 1.73
N LEU A 360 -10.11 -6.32 2.01
CA LEU A 360 -9.17 -6.71 3.07
C LEU A 360 -9.84 -6.76 4.47
N PRO A 361 -10.63 -5.75 4.92
CA PRO A 361 -11.40 -5.85 6.16
C PRO A 361 -12.42 -7.00 6.20
N VAL A 362 -13.13 -7.26 5.09
CA VAL A 362 -14.10 -8.37 5.01
C VAL A 362 -13.40 -9.72 5.16
N LEU A 363 -12.28 -9.92 4.46
CA LEU A 363 -11.48 -11.14 4.53
C LEU A 363 -10.81 -11.32 5.91
N ALA A 364 -10.33 -10.23 6.51
CA ALA A 364 -9.81 -10.25 7.88
C ALA A 364 -10.89 -10.58 8.91
N HIS A 365 -12.11 -10.03 8.77
CA HIS A 365 -13.25 -10.35 9.64
C HIS A 365 -13.70 -11.80 9.49
N PHE A 366 -13.74 -12.33 8.26
CA PHE A 366 -13.98 -13.74 8.00
C PHE A 366 -12.96 -14.64 8.72
N LEU A 367 -11.66 -14.42 8.47
CA LEU A 367 -10.59 -15.17 9.15
C LEU A 367 -10.63 -14.99 10.68
N SER A 368 -11.11 -13.84 11.17
CA SER A 368 -11.24 -13.58 12.61
C SER A 368 -12.24 -14.47 13.35
N ARG A 369 -13.19 -15.05 12.61
CA ARG A 369 -14.28 -15.91 13.09
C ARG A 369 -14.14 -17.36 12.60
N TRP A 370 -13.18 -17.64 11.72
CA TRP A 370 -12.99 -18.96 11.16
C TRP A 370 -12.51 -19.96 12.21
N CYS A 371 -13.39 -20.89 12.55
CA CYS A 371 -13.03 -22.15 13.20
C CYS A 371 -13.30 -23.25 12.18
N ARG A 372 -12.34 -24.17 11.95
CA ARG A 372 -12.71 -25.46 11.37
C ARG A 372 -13.68 -26.14 12.33
N GLY A 373 -14.86 -26.52 11.86
CA GLY A 373 -15.81 -27.27 12.67
C GLY A 373 -15.20 -28.60 13.06
N ASN A 374 -15.01 -28.84 14.36
CA ASN A 374 -14.83 -30.20 14.86
C ASN A 374 -16.12 -30.96 14.58
N GLY A 375 -16.04 -32.01 13.77
CA GLY A 375 -17.15 -32.93 13.52
C GLY A 375 -17.34 -33.92 14.67
N GLU A 376 -17.57 -33.40 15.88
CA GLU A 376 -17.90 -34.17 17.08
C GLU A 376 -19.24 -33.65 17.63
N ASP A 377 -20.15 -34.57 17.97
CA ASP A 377 -21.59 -34.29 18.04
C ASP A 377 -22.01 -33.29 19.15
N GLU A 378 -22.63 -32.17 18.76
CA GLU A 378 -23.58 -31.48 19.65
C GLU A 378 -24.88 -32.31 19.75
N GLN A 379 -24.85 -33.36 20.57
CA GLN A 379 -26.08 -34.03 21.01
C GLN A 379 -26.89 -33.07 21.89
N LEU A 380 -28.08 -32.71 21.41
CA LEU A 380 -29.08 -31.93 22.12
C LEU A 380 -29.63 -32.69 23.34
N ASP A 381 -29.00 -32.55 24.51
CA ASP A 381 -29.61 -32.97 25.78
C ASP A 381 -30.54 -31.86 26.30
N GLN A 382 -31.83 -32.04 26.09
CA GLN A 382 -32.88 -31.22 26.69
C GLN A 382 -33.35 -31.84 28.01
N SER A 383 -32.63 -31.59 29.09
CA SER A 383 -33.07 -31.94 30.44
C SER A 383 -32.91 -30.78 31.42
N ALA A 384 -34.05 -30.18 31.81
CA ALA A 384 -34.11 -29.11 32.80
C ALA A 384 -34.85 -29.60 34.05
N ASP A 385 -34.11 -29.90 35.11
CA ASP A 385 -34.55 -29.75 36.51
C ASP A 385 -33.38 -30.00 37.47
N GLY A 386 -33.37 -29.34 38.64
CA GLY A 386 -32.39 -29.62 39.71
C GLY A 386 -31.76 -28.41 40.39
N LEU A 387 -32.43 -27.86 41.41
CA LEU A 387 -31.86 -26.87 42.33
C LEU A 387 -30.84 -27.50 43.29
N SER A 388 -29.70 -26.84 43.54
CA SER A 388 -29.18 -26.66 44.92
C SER A 388 -27.96 -25.73 45.04
N HIS A 389 -27.87 -25.06 46.19
CA HIS A 389 -26.68 -24.36 46.72
C HIS A 389 -25.44 -25.26 46.81
N VAL A 390 -24.23 -24.69 46.63
CA VAL A 390 -23.29 -24.37 47.74
C VAL A 390 -22.36 -23.21 47.32
N TYR A 391 -22.16 -22.23 48.21
CA TYR A 391 -21.06 -21.25 48.16
C TYR A 391 -20.37 -21.21 49.53
N ALA A 392 -19.08 -21.57 49.62
CA ALA A 392 -18.19 -21.36 50.78
C ALA A 392 -16.74 -21.80 50.44
N SER A 393 -15.67 -21.31 51.07
CA SER A 393 -15.40 -20.02 51.75
C SER A 393 -13.92 -19.94 52.17
N SER A 394 -13.25 -18.80 52.00
CA SER A 394 -12.04 -18.35 52.75
C SER A 394 -11.66 -16.94 52.24
N ALA A 395 -12.03 -15.83 52.89
CA ALA A 395 -11.47 -15.23 54.11
C ALA A 395 -10.07 -14.57 53.88
N LEU A 396 -9.73 -13.38 54.42
CA LEU A 396 -10.21 -12.70 55.65
C LEU A 396 -10.53 -11.18 55.51
N HIS A 397 -11.37 -10.68 56.44
CA HIS A 397 -11.36 -9.38 57.19
C HIS A 397 -10.32 -8.28 56.81
N HIS A 398 -10.57 -6.95 56.84
CA HIS A 398 -11.59 -6.06 57.47
C HIS A 398 -11.36 -4.58 56.96
N ARG A 399 -12.10 -3.47 57.22
CA ARG A 399 -13.31 -3.07 58.00
C ARG A 399 -14.03 -1.83 57.39
N LEU A 400 -15.33 -1.72 57.67
CA LEU A 400 -16.16 -0.54 58.12
C LEU A 400 -15.45 0.84 58.24
N GLY A 401 -16.01 2.00 57.82
CA GLY A 401 -17.31 2.44 57.23
C GLY A 401 -17.50 3.97 57.49
N PRO A 402 -18.65 4.65 57.24
CA PRO A 402 -19.83 4.38 56.40
C PRO A 402 -20.12 5.49 55.33
N GLU A 403 -21.20 5.31 54.55
CA GLU A 403 -22.01 6.29 53.77
C GLU A 403 -21.39 7.57 53.12
N ASP A 404 -21.41 7.63 51.79
CA ASP A 404 -21.74 8.84 51.00
C ASP A 404 -22.42 8.46 49.66
N ASN A 405 -23.01 9.43 48.96
CA ASN A 405 -23.92 9.25 47.83
C ASN A 405 -23.24 9.14 46.46
N GLY A 406 -23.75 8.22 45.63
CA GLY A 406 -24.02 8.47 44.22
C GLY A 406 -22.89 8.94 43.31
N THR A 407 -22.01 8.03 42.88
CA THR A 407 -21.46 8.05 41.51
C THR A 407 -20.94 6.66 41.11
N GLY A 408 -21.83 5.82 40.57
CA GLY A 408 -21.39 4.66 39.80
C GLY A 408 -20.74 5.13 38.48
N PRO A 409 -19.69 4.46 37.97
CA PRO A 409 -19.17 4.77 36.64
C PRO A 409 -20.27 4.57 35.59
N PRO A 410 -20.40 5.45 34.58
CA PRO A 410 -21.39 5.27 33.54
C PRO A 410 -21.12 3.97 32.76
N PRO A 411 -22.15 3.34 32.15
CA PRO A 411 -21.93 2.23 31.24
C PRO A 411 -21.01 2.68 30.09
N PRO A 412 -20.14 1.80 29.57
CA PRO A 412 -19.23 2.16 28.49
C PRO A 412 -20.03 2.65 27.27
N PRO A 413 -19.65 3.78 26.65
CA PRO A 413 -20.46 4.39 25.61
C PRO A 413 -20.49 3.52 24.36
N MET A 414 -21.70 3.05 23.97
CA MET A 414 -21.91 2.55 22.62
C MET A 414 -21.89 3.70 21.62
N ASN A 415 -20.71 3.96 21.06
CA ASN A 415 -20.48 4.71 19.83
C ASN A 415 -19.14 4.22 19.25
N SER A 416 -18.96 4.07 17.94
CA SER A 416 -19.89 4.28 16.83
C SER A 416 -19.44 3.45 15.63
N LEU A 417 -20.30 3.25 14.62
CA LEU A 417 -19.77 2.96 13.28
C LEU A 417 -18.96 4.18 12.83
N VAL A 418 -17.64 4.03 12.72
CA VAL A 418 -16.77 5.04 12.12
C VAL A 418 -16.62 4.68 10.65
N ASP A 419 -17.46 5.30 9.83
CA ASP A 419 -17.27 5.32 8.38
C ASP A 419 -16.05 6.17 8.02
N GLY A 420 -15.43 5.84 6.88
CA GLY A 420 -14.23 6.50 6.37
C GLY A 420 -12.94 5.76 6.72
N SER A 421 -12.35 5.12 5.71
CA SER A 421 -10.93 4.74 5.74
C SER A 421 -10.23 5.41 4.55
N PRO A 422 -8.94 5.79 4.62
CA PRO A 422 -8.38 6.81 3.69
C PRO A 422 -8.28 6.42 2.20
N LEU A 423 -8.68 5.20 1.85
CA LEU A 423 -8.75 4.68 0.48
C LEU A 423 -10.12 4.95 -0.17
N ASP A 424 -10.95 5.78 0.45
CA ASP A 424 -12.22 6.32 -0.07
C ASP A 424 -12.06 7.67 -0.82
N GLY A 425 -10.83 8.20 -0.93
CA GLY A 425 -10.57 9.46 -1.63
C GLY A 425 -10.87 9.40 -3.13
N ASP A 426 -12.02 9.97 -3.53
CA ASP A 426 -12.53 10.21 -4.89
C ASP A 426 -12.05 9.26 -5.99
N PHE A 427 -12.86 8.22 -6.22
CA PHE A 427 -12.65 7.22 -7.26
C PHE A 427 -13.17 7.71 -8.63
N ASN A 428 -12.61 8.81 -9.17
CA ASN A 428 -13.11 9.33 -10.45
C ASN A 428 -12.89 8.30 -11.60
N GLN A 429 -14.00 7.80 -12.13
CA GLN A 429 -14.05 6.90 -13.27
C GLN A 429 -13.49 7.54 -14.55
N GLU A 430 -13.63 8.84 -14.76
CA GLU A 430 -13.04 9.56 -15.90
C GLU A 430 -11.51 9.61 -15.82
N ALA A 431 -10.95 9.75 -14.62
CA ALA A 431 -9.51 9.65 -14.40
C ALA A 431 -8.98 8.28 -14.83
N LEU A 432 -9.73 7.22 -14.53
CA LEU A 432 -9.38 5.86 -14.94
C LEU A 432 -9.64 5.62 -16.44
N MET A 433 -10.66 6.24 -17.04
CA MET A 433 -10.90 6.21 -18.49
C MET A 433 -9.80 6.94 -19.27
N GLU A 434 -9.37 8.13 -18.84
CA GLU A 434 -8.27 8.86 -19.51
C GLU A 434 -6.95 8.09 -19.40
N LYS A 435 -6.70 7.45 -18.26
CA LYS A 435 -5.58 6.52 -18.04
C LYS A 435 -5.55 5.35 -19.03
N PHE A 436 -6.70 4.84 -19.46
CA PHE A 436 -6.79 3.69 -20.38
C PHE A 436 -6.89 4.09 -21.85
N ARG A 437 -7.63 5.15 -22.22
CA ARG A 437 -7.68 5.68 -23.60
C ARG A 437 -6.29 6.03 -24.15
N ARG A 438 -5.36 6.49 -23.30
CA ARG A 438 -3.96 6.78 -23.67
C ARG A 438 -3.08 5.54 -23.85
N MET A 439 -3.58 4.33 -23.55
CA MET A 439 -2.86 3.07 -23.80
C MET A 439 -3.24 2.46 -25.15
N GLU A 440 -4.51 2.58 -25.56
CA GLU A 440 -5.04 2.08 -26.84
C GLU A 440 -4.70 3.02 -28.00
N GLY A 441 -4.84 4.34 -27.82
CA GLY A 441 -4.67 5.37 -28.86
C GLY A 441 -3.24 5.60 -29.40
N VAL A 442 -2.35 4.62 -29.26
CA VAL A 442 -0.96 4.66 -29.78
C VAL A 442 -0.75 3.65 -30.92
N GLU A 443 -1.61 2.64 -31.08
CA GLU A 443 -1.41 1.60 -32.11
C GLU A 443 -1.93 1.99 -33.50
N GLU A 444 -2.87 2.93 -33.61
CA GLU A 444 -3.48 3.32 -34.89
C GLU A 444 -2.68 4.35 -35.72
N GLN A 445 -1.62 4.98 -35.18
CA GLN A 445 -0.91 6.09 -35.86
C GLN A 445 0.43 5.72 -36.52
N GLN A 446 0.64 4.46 -36.92
CA GLN A 446 1.85 4.06 -37.70
C GLN A 446 1.59 3.20 -38.95
N HIS A 447 0.36 3.08 -39.45
CA HIS A 447 0.04 2.34 -40.69
C HIS A 447 -0.88 3.13 -41.65
N GLY A 448 -0.46 4.34 -42.04
CA GLY A 448 -1.13 5.11 -43.09
C GLY A 448 -0.28 6.26 -43.62
N GLY A 449 0.42 6.05 -44.75
CA GLY A 449 1.23 7.10 -45.36
C GLY A 449 2.26 6.61 -46.40
N ASN A 450 1.80 6.50 -47.65
CA ASN A 450 2.55 6.50 -48.92
C ASN A 450 2.72 5.15 -49.64
N ILE A 451 1.74 4.84 -50.50
CA ILE A 451 1.99 4.31 -51.84
C ILE A 451 1.30 5.27 -52.82
N ASP A 452 2.08 5.73 -53.82
CA ASP A 452 1.83 6.72 -54.89
C ASP A 452 2.42 8.12 -54.66
#